data_AF-A0A2A6C1X7-F1
#
_entry.id   AF-A0A2A6C1X7-F1
#
_cell.length_a   1.000
_cell.length_b   1.000
_cell.length_c   1.000
_cell.angle_alpha   90.00
_cell.angle_beta   90.00
_cell.angle_gamma   90.00
#
_symmetry.space_group_name_H-M   'P 1'
#
loop_
_entity.id
_entity.type
_entity.pdbx_description
1 polymer ?
#
loop_
_entity_poly.entity_id
_entity_poly.type
_entity_poly.pdbx_seq_one_letter_code
_entity_poly.pdbx_strand_id
1 'polypeptide(L)'
;MYTTRQNRWVISAFTMSHSHSFLLLCFHFVYRYISIAKYLNGGGNYTYALFRYQWLSIFRTWWFLLFLIFWFILESIIWFCLLFFQYKTEQETFDELIPYLSEEYPNLTIEGVATAHYWRHDNTLRWRPFLGSAGFCSLMTFVLCIVIFCAVNVFRLLNNIVHSLKSQSMQRQLFYTLLVQVFSVPFFLMYLPVLLVITPPLFHISLNLPFHLMSSFFVAFPFLDALVILIGVRDYRMALFRVVRISVPSDVMGQTTTSNLRTADPPPVSSIN
;
A
#
# COMPACT_ATOMS: atom_id res chain seq x y z
N MET A 1 -28.28 20.21 -23.14
CA MET A 1 -27.20 20.79 -22.33
C MET A 1 -26.92 19.81 -21.19
N TYR A 2 -26.13 18.76 -21.47
CA TYR A 2 -25.92 17.66 -20.53
C TYR A 2 -25.19 18.15 -19.27
N THR A 3 -25.66 17.67 -18.12
CA THR A 3 -25.24 17.95 -16.73
C THR A 3 -23.81 17.48 -16.44
N THR A 4 -22.84 17.80 -17.30
CA THR A 4 -21.41 17.49 -17.15
C THR A 4 -20.81 18.01 -15.84
N ARG A 5 -21.47 18.96 -15.16
CA ARG A 5 -21.03 19.45 -13.85
C ARG A 5 -21.32 18.48 -12.71
N GLN A 6 -22.46 17.78 -12.69
CA GLN A 6 -22.91 17.01 -11.52
C GLN A 6 -22.09 15.73 -11.33
N ASN A 7 -21.73 15.04 -12.42
CA ASN A 7 -21.01 13.76 -12.35
C ASN A 7 -19.51 13.90 -12.05
N ARG A 8 -18.90 15.05 -12.40
CA ARG A 8 -17.45 15.26 -12.15
C ARG A 8 -17.11 15.31 -10.66
N TRP A 9 -17.95 15.94 -9.84
CA TRP A 9 -17.72 15.97 -8.39
C TRP A 9 -17.70 14.57 -7.80
N VAL A 10 -18.54 13.65 -8.31
CA VAL A 10 -18.61 12.26 -7.84
C VAL A 10 -17.31 11.52 -8.19
N ILE A 11 -16.84 11.62 -9.43
CA ILE A 11 -15.59 10.96 -9.86
C ILE A 11 -14.39 11.54 -9.09
N SER A 12 -14.34 12.86 -8.90
CA SER A 12 -13.30 13.52 -8.10
C SER A 12 -13.34 13.09 -6.64
N ALA A 13 -14.52 12.99 -6.03
CA ALA A 13 -14.69 12.54 -4.64
C ALA A 13 -14.32 11.05 -4.46
N PHE A 14 -14.65 10.20 -5.43
CA PHE A 14 -14.25 8.79 -5.43
C PHE A 14 -12.73 8.63 -5.55
N THR A 15 -12.09 9.43 -6.41
CA THR A 15 -10.62 9.37 -6.57
C THR A 15 -9.91 9.88 -5.31
N MET A 16 -10.46 10.92 -4.68
CA MET A 16 -10.00 11.46 -3.39
C MET A 16 -10.12 10.45 -2.24
N SER A 17 -11.19 9.66 -2.15
CA SER A 17 -11.29 8.64 -1.10
C SER A 17 -10.28 7.51 -1.30
N HIS A 18 -9.99 7.20 -2.57
CA HIS A 18 -8.99 6.20 -2.90
C HIS A 18 -7.57 6.63 -2.49
N SER A 19 -7.27 7.93 -2.63
CA SER A 19 -5.94 8.47 -2.38
C SER A 19 -5.51 8.38 -0.90
N HIS A 20 -6.48 8.42 0.03
CA HIS A 20 -6.26 8.21 1.46
C HIS A 20 -5.57 6.89 1.82
N SER A 21 -5.80 5.83 1.04
CA SER A 21 -5.19 4.52 1.28
C SER A 21 -3.66 4.58 1.15
N PHE A 22 -3.15 5.35 0.19
CA PHE A 22 -1.72 5.54 -0.01
C PHE A 22 -1.09 6.39 1.10
N LEU A 23 -1.82 7.39 1.60
CA LEU A 23 -1.37 8.22 2.72
C LEU A 23 -1.24 7.38 4.01
N LEU A 24 -2.22 6.52 4.30
CA LEU A 24 -2.16 5.60 5.44
C LEU A 24 -1.00 4.60 5.32
N LEU A 25 -0.80 4.05 4.13
CA LEU A 25 0.31 3.15 3.84
C LEU A 25 1.66 3.83 4.15
N CYS A 26 1.82 5.07 3.69
CA CYS A 26 3.01 5.89 3.94
C CYS A 26 3.25 6.10 5.44
N PHE A 27 2.24 6.55 6.18
CA PHE A 27 2.36 6.75 7.63
C PHE A 27 2.70 5.47 8.39
N HIS A 28 2.12 4.33 7.98
CA HIS A 28 2.42 3.04 8.59
C HIS A 28 3.90 2.65 8.41
N PHE A 29 4.48 2.90 7.23
CA PHE A 29 5.90 2.65 6.99
C PHE A 29 6.82 3.61 7.74
N VAL A 30 6.49 4.90 7.75
CA VAL A 30 7.23 5.91 8.51
C VAL A 30 7.23 5.56 10.00
N TYR A 31 6.06 5.19 10.55
CA TYR A 31 5.94 4.73 11.92
C TYR A 31 6.83 3.51 12.20
N ARG A 32 6.77 2.49 11.33
CA ARG A 32 7.59 1.28 11.49
C ARG A 32 9.08 1.61 11.45
N TYR A 33 9.52 2.44 10.50
CA TYR A 33 10.89 2.90 10.41
C TYR A 33 11.35 3.64 11.68
N ILE A 34 10.54 4.56 12.19
CA ILE A 34 10.83 5.29 13.43
C ILE A 34 10.89 4.35 14.64
N SER A 35 9.99 3.36 14.72
CA SER A 35 9.92 2.42 15.84
C SER A 35 11.22 1.64 16.04
N ILE A 36 11.89 1.31 14.94
CA ILE A 36 13.14 0.54 14.90
C ILE A 36 14.40 1.42 14.73
N ALA A 37 14.25 2.74 14.57
CA ALA A 37 15.34 3.66 14.26
C ALA A 37 16.51 3.61 15.26
N LYS A 38 16.23 3.28 16.53
CA LYS A 38 17.25 3.07 17.56
C LYS A 38 18.28 1.99 17.19
N TYR A 39 17.86 0.98 16.43
CA TYR A 39 18.70 -0.18 16.12
C TYR A 39 19.47 -0.03 14.79
N LEU A 40 19.10 0.93 13.94
CA LEU A 40 19.64 1.09 12.57
C LEU A 40 21.15 1.36 12.51
N ASN A 41 21.73 2.02 13.51
CA ASN A 41 23.14 2.43 13.52
C ASN A 41 23.89 1.99 14.80
N GLY A 42 23.69 0.75 15.24
CA GLY A 42 24.57 0.14 16.25
C GLY A 42 24.40 0.66 17.69
N GLY A 43 23.18 1.02 18.10
CA GLY A 43 22.80 1.20 19.51
C GLY A 43 23.44 2.34 20.30
N GLY A 44 24.47 3.02 19.78
CA GLY A 44 25.26 4.02 20.51
C GLY A 44 25.09 5.48 20.07
N ASN A 45 24.46 5.76 18.93
CA ASN A 45 24.26 7.15 18.48
C ASN A 45 23.04 7.79 19.17
N TYR A 46 23.30 8.65 20.16
CA TYR A 46 22.31 9.44 20.90
C TYR A 46 21.32 10.18 19.98
N THR A 47 21.76 10.62 18.80
CA THR A 47 20.93 11.33 17.80
C THR A 47 19.71 10.51 17.36
N TYR A 48 19.86 9.20 17.10
CA TYR A 48 18.74 8.35 16.66
C TYR A 48 17.81 7.95 17.80
N ALA A 49 18.34 7.88 19.03
CA ALA A 49 17.54 7.64 20.22
C ALA A 49 16.64 8.85 20.55
N LEU A 50 17.19 10.07 20.43
CA LEU A 50 16.45 11.32 20.57
C LEU A 50 15.40 11.47 19.46
N PHE A 51 15.78 11.21 18.20
CA PHE A 51 14.86 11.20 17.07
C PHE A 51 13.70 10.23 17.32
N ARG A 52 13.98 8.98 17.70
CA ARG A 52 12.95 8.00 18.03
C ARG A 52 12.01 8.52 19.12
N TYR A 53 12.56 9.00 20.25
CA TYR A 53 11.76 9.47 21.38
C TYR A 53 10.84 10.63 21.00
N GLN A 54 11.38 11.63 20.29
CA GLN A 54 10.64 12.83 19.91
C GLN A 54 9.51 12.51 18.92
N TRP A 55 9.79 11.70 17.89
CA TRP A 55 8.79 11.32 16.90
C TRP A 55 7.74 10.35 17.46
N LEU A 56 8.12 9.33 18.25
CA LEU A 56 7.14 8.46 18.90
C LEU A 56 6.27 9.19 19.92
N SER A 57 6.82 10.21 20.60
CA SER A 57 6.03 11.06 21.49
C SER A 57 4.94 11.80 20.72
N ILE A 58 5.26 12.30 19.52
CA ILE A 58 4.28 12.91 18.61
C ILE A 58 3.19 11.89 18.27
N PHE A 59 3.55 10.71 17.75
CA PHE A 59 2.59 9.64 17.39
C PHE A 59 1.65 9.22 18.53
N ARG A 60 2.11 9.33 19.80
CA ARG A 60 1.31 8.94 20.97
C ARG A 60 0.36 10.04 21.45
N THR A 61 0.55 11.27 21.01
CA THR A 61 -0.21 12.43 21.51
C THR A 61 -1.41 12.73 20.61
N TRP A 62 -2.51 13.26 21.17
CA TRP A 62 -3.68 13.71 20.39
C TRP A 62 -3.35 14.70 19.27
N TRP A 63 -2.25 15.45 19.41
CA TRP A 63 -1.70 16.32 18.35
C TRP A 63 -1.39 15.57 17.04
N PHE A 64 -1.02 14.28 17.11
CA PHE A 64 -0.82 13.47 15.90
C PHE A 64 -2.12 13.21 15.14
N LEU A 65 -3.26 13.09 15.83
CA LEU A 65 -4.55 12.96 15.15
C LEU A 65 -4.90 14.23 14.38
N LEU A 66 -4.64 15.40 14.97
CA LEU A 66 -4.83 16.68 14.27
C LEU A 66 -3.88 16.81 13.06
N PHE A 67 -2.62 16.40 13.22
CA PHE A 67 -1.65 16.37 12.13
C PHE A 67 -2.09 15.42 10.99
N LEU A 68 -2.61 14.24 11.34
CA LEU A 68 -3.10 13.27 10.37
C LEU A 68 -4.33 13.82 9.63
N ILE A 69 -5.31 14.37 10.35
CA ILE A 69 -6.48 15.02 9.75
C ILE A 69 -6.07 16.15 8.81
N PHE A 70 -5.11 16.98 9.21
CA PHE A 70 -4.58 18.06 8.38
C PHE A 70 -4.00 17.52 7.06
N TRP A 71 -3.15 16.49 7.13
CA TRP A 71 -2.58 15.88 5.93
C TRP A 71 -3.63 15.21 5.04
N PHE A 72 -4.63 14.56 5.64
CA PHE A 72 -5.76 14.00 4.90
C PHE A 72 -6.55 15.07 4.14
N ILE A 73 -6.85 16.20 4.78
CA ILE A 73 -7.57 17.31 4.14
C ILE A 73 -6.72 17.91 3.02
N LEU A 74 -5.44 18.15 3.27
CA LEU A 74 -4.52 18.72 2.28
C LEU A 74 -4.42 17.82 1.03
N GLU A 75 -4.20 16.53 1.26
CA GLU A 75 -4.10 15.52 0.22
C GLU A 75 -5.42 15.40 -0.57
N SER A 76 -6.56 15.43 0.14
CA SER A 76 -7.88 15.42 -0.46
C SER A 76 -8.09 16.61 -1.41
N ILE A 77 -7.72 17.81 -0.96
CA ILE A 77 -7.86 19.05 -1.75
C ILE A 77 -6.99 18.96 -3.01
N ILE A 78 -5.74 18.48 -2.89
CA ILE A 78 -4.82 18.35 -4.02
C ILE A 78 -5.38 17.38 -5.05
N TRP A 79 -5.79 16.18 -4.64
CA TRP A 79 -6.36 15.16 -5.54
C TRP A 79 -7.65 15.63 -6.20
N PHE A 80 -8.54 16.22 -5.41
CA PHE A 80 -9.79 16.78 -5.91
C PHE A 80 -9.52 17.87 -6.95
N CYS A 81 -8.61 18.82 -6.67
CA CYS A 81 -8.28 19.90 -7.60
C CYS A 81 -7.63 19.39 -8.89
N LEU A 82 -6.69 18.44 -8.79
CA LEU A 82 -6.05 17.84 -9.95
C LEU A 82 -7.09 17.22 -10.88
N LEU A 83 -8.00 16.40 -10.36
CA LEU A 83 -9.02 15.76 -11.20
C LEU A 83 -10.05 16.79 -11.71
N PHE A 84 -10.57 17.63 -10.82
CA PHE A 84 -11.66 18.55 -11.15
C PHE A 84 -11.27 19.61 -12.18
N PHE A 85 -10.03 20.15 -12.10
CA PHE A 85 -9.57 21.21 -13.00
C PHE A 85 -8.81 20.69 -14.22
N GLN A 86 -8.01 19.62 -14.09
CA GLN A 86 -7.12 19.15 -15.17
C GLN A 86 -7.77 18.09 -16.06
N TYR A 87 -8.63 17.23 -15.52
CA TYR A 87 -9.35 16.20 -16.27
C TYR A 87 -10.73 16.68 -16.74
N LYS A 88 -10.87 17.98 -17.02
CA LYS A 88 -12.07 18.50 -17.66
C LYS A 88 -12.13 17.97 -19.09
N THR A 89 -12.93 16.95 -19.32
CA THR A 89 -13.17 16.38 -20.64
C THR A 89 -13.71 17.43 -21.59
N GLU A 90 -12.97 17.63 -22.68
CA GLU A 90 -13.40 18.47 -23.79
C GLU A 90 -14.50 17.76 -24.57
N GLN A 91 -15.42 18.52 -25.16
CA GLN A 91 -16.58 17.95 -25.87
C GLN A 91 -16.13 16.97 -26.98
N GLU A 92 -15.08 17.34 -27.71
CA GLU A 92 -14.46 16.51 -28.75
C GLU A 92 -14.07 15.12 -28.23
N THR A 93 -13.35 15.04 -27.10
CA THR A 93 -12.98 13.76 -26.46
C THR A 93 -14.21 12.98 -26.01
N PHE A 94 -15.23 13.67 -25.51
CA PHE A 94 -16.47 13.01 -25.09
C PHE A 94 -17.18 12.36 -26.29
N ASP A 95 -17.31 13.10 -27.39
CA ASP A 95 -17.98 12.61 -28.61
C ASP A 95 -17.20 11.44 -29.25
N GLU A 96 -15.87 11.42 -29.14
CA GLU A 96 -15.02 10.30 -29.58
C GLU A 96 -15.22 9.02 -28.73
N LEU A 97 -15.38 9.15 -27.41
CA LEU A 97 -15.41 8.02 -26.46
C LEU A 97 -16.81 7.45 -26.23
N ILE A 98 -17.85 8.26 -26.41
CA ILE A 98 -19.24 7.85 -26.15
C ILE A 98 -19.67 6.59 -26.93
N PRO A 99 -19.34 6.42 -28.23
CA PRO A 99 -19.71 5.21 -28.97
C PRO A 99 -19.19 3.93 -28.30
N TYR A 100 -17.90 3.89 -27.97
CA TYR A 100 -17.25 2.74 -27.32
C TYR A 100 -17.86 2.45 -25.94
N LEU A 101 -18.12 3.49 -25.16
CA LEU A 101 -18.68 3.29 -23.83
C LEU A 101 -20.16 2.90 -23.89
N SER A 102 -20.92 3.38 -24.89
CA SER A 102 -22.32 2.99 -25.08
C SER A 102 -22.48 1.54 -25.53
N GLU A 103 -21.48 1.00 -26.24
CA GLU A 103 -21.42 -0.42 -26.61
C GLU A 103 -21.13 -1.30 -25.38
N GLU A 104 -20.17 -0.90 -24.54
CA GLU A 104 -19.82 -1.63 -23.31
C GLU A 104 -20.92 -1.55 -22.24
N TYR A 105 -21.63 -0.41 -22.16
CA TYR A 105 -22.66 -0.14 -21.15
C TYR A 105 -24.01 0.27 -21.79
N PRO A 106 -24.71 -0.64 -22.47
CA PRO A 106 -25.91 -0.31 -23.25
C PRO A 106 -27.09 0.21 -22.41
N ASN A 107 -27.10 -0.11 -21.11
CA ASN A 107 -28.18 0.25 -20.19
C ASN A 107 -27.86 1.48 -19.31
N LEU A 108 -26.71 2.15 -19.51
CA LEU A 108 -26.29 3.29 -18.69
C LEU A 108 -26.22 4.57 -19.52
N THR A 109 -26.83 5.63 -19.00
CA THR A 109 -26.67 6.97 -19.56
C THR A 109 -25.31 7.52 -19.16
N ILE A 110 -24.41 7.67 -20.13
CA ILE A 110 -23.05 8.14 -19.87
C ILE A 110 -23.05 9.65 -19.87
N GLU A 111 -23.06 10.23 -18.68
CA GLU A 111 -23.17 11.68 -18.49
C GLU A 111 -21.84 12.35 -18.10
N GLY A 112 -20.76 11.59 -18.01
CA GLY A 112 -19.43 12.11 -17.71
C GLY A 112 -18.34 11.04 -17.78
N VAL A 113 -17.23 11.38 -18.41
CA VAL A 113 -16.04 10.54 -18.52
C VAL A 113 -14.85 11.36 -18.04
N ALA A 114 -13.95 10.78 -17.25
CA ALA A 114 -12.65 11.36 -16.94
C ALA A 114 -11.59 10.44 -17.56
N THR A 115 -10.80 10.96 -18.50
CA THR A 115 -9.94 10.14 -19.36
C THR A 115 -8.59 10.81 -19.58
N ALA A 116 -7.56 9.97 -19.63
CA ALA A 116 -6.17 10.29 -19.94
C ALA A 116 -5.97 10.51 -21.47
N HIS A 117 -6.81 11.33 -22.10
CA HIS A 117 -6.74 11.60 -23.52
C HIS A 117 -5.75 12.74 -23.80
N TYR A 118 -4.50 12.41 -24.12
CA TYR A 118 -3.43 13.41 -24.24
C TYR A 118 -3.28 14.01 -25.62
N TRP A 119 -3.71 13.32 -26.66
CA TRP A 119 -3.44 13.73 -28.04
C TRP A 119 -4.73 14.19 -28.73
N ARG A 120 -4.64 15.19 -29.60
CA ARG A 120 -5.70 15.54 -30.54
C ARG A 120 -5.48 14.84 -31.87
N HIS A 121 -6.50 14.85 -32.73
CA HIS A 121 -6.41 14.35 -34.10
C HIS A 121 -5.33 15.03 -34.95
N ASP A 122 -4.94 16.26 -34.62
CA ASP A 122 -3.86 17.02 -35.28
C ASP A 122 -2.47 16.75 -34.67
N ASN A 123 -2.31 15.72 -33.82
CA ASN A 123 -1.11 15.40 -33.06
C ASN A 123 -0.66 16.50 -32.08
N THR A 124 -1.51 17.47 -31.74
CA THR A 124 -1.19 18.43 -30.68
C THR A 124 -1.48 17.85 -29.30
N LEU A 125 -0.64 18.19 -28.32
CA LEU A 125 -0.78 17.72 -26.95
C LEU A 125 -1.83 18.54 -26.19
N ARG A 126 -2.80 17.86 -25.56
CA ARG A 126 -3.75 18.44 -24.62
C ARG A 126 -3.05 18.67 -23.28
N TRP A 127 -2.62 19.90 -23.04
CA TRP A 127 -1.79 20.26 -21.89
C TRP A 127 -2.45 20.00 -20.53
N ARG A 128 -3.79 20.10 -20.43
CA ARG A 128 -4.53 19.91 -19.17
C ARG A 128 -4.48 18.46 -18.66
N PRO A 129 -4.96 17.45 -19.40
CA PRO A 129 -4.85 16.06 -18.96
C PRO A 129 -3.39 15.64 -18.78
N PHE A 130 -2.47 16.15 -19.60
CA PHE A 130 -1.03 15.92 -19.44
C PHE A 130 -0.51 16.43 -18.09
N LEU A 131 -0.76 17.70 -17.76
CA LEU A 131 -0.36 18.30 -16.47
C LEU A 131 -1.03 17.60 -15.28
N GLY A 132 -2.31 17.24 -15.40
CA GLY A 132 -3.02 16.49 -14.38
C GLY A 132 -2.37 15.12 -14.12
N SER A 133 -2.00 14.41 -15.18
CA SER A 133 -1.34 13.09 -15.10
C SER A 133 0.07 13.21 -14.55
N ALA A 134 0.84 14.18 -15.02
CA ALA A 134 2.16 14.48 -14.47
C ALA A 134 2.09 14.80 -12.97
N GLY A 135 1.06 15.55 -12.54
CA GLY A 135 0.78 15.82 -11.12
C GLY A 135 0.53 14.55 -10.31
N PHE A 136 -0.37 13.67 -10.77
CA PHE A 136 -0.64 12.39 -10.11
C PHE A 136 0.60 11.49 -10.07
N CYS A 137 1.32 11.34 -11.18
CA CYS A 137 2.55 10.56 -11.25
C CYS A 137 3.62 11.11 -10.29
N SER A 138 3.76 12.43 -10.19
CA SER A 138 4.74 13.07 -9.29
C SER A 138 4.40 12.81 -7.82
N LEU A 139 3.13 12.99 -7.42
CA LEU A 139 2.67 12.71 -6.06
C LEU A 139 2.85 11.23 -5.70
N MET A 140 2.45 10.33 -6.60
CA MET A 140 2.57 8.89 -6.40
C MET A 140 4.02 8.45 -6.30
N THR A 141 4.89 8.99 -7.15
CA THR A 141 6.33 8.70 -7.11
C THR A 141 6.94 9.20 -5.81
N PHE A 142 6.58 10.40 -5.35
CA PHE A 142 7.06 10.94 -4.09
C PHE A 142 6.70 10.06 -2.89
N VAL A 143 5.43 9.63 -2.80
CA VAL A 143 4.97 8.72 -1.74
C VAL A 143 5.68 7.37 -1.83
N LEU A 144 5.81 6.82 -3.04
CA LEU A 144 6.48 5.54 -3.27
C LEU A 144 7.97 5.60 -2.87
N CYS A 145 8.67 6.70 -3.16
CA CYS A 145 10.05 6.91 -2.74
C CYS A 145 10.21 6.89 -1.22
N ILE A 146 9.32 7.55 -0.48
CA ILE A 146 9.31 7.51 1.01
C ILE A 146 9.10 6.08 1.50
N VAL A 147 8.10 5.39 0.94
CA VAL A 147 7.78 4.01 1.31
C VAL A 147 8.96 3.07 1.04
N ILE A 148 9.57 3.14 -0.15
CA ILE A 148 10.74 2.33 -0.51
C ILE A 148 11.90 2.63 0.43
N PHE A 149 12.19 3.91 0.68
CA PHE A 149 13.26 4.31 1.59
C PHE A 149 13.06 3.72 2.99
N CYS A 150 11.86 3.87 3.56
CA CYS A 150 11.53 3.29 4.86
C CYS A 150 11.64 1.75 4.83
N ALA A 151 11.06 1.10 3.84
CA ALA A 151 11.04 -0.36 3.70
C ALA A 151 12.46 -0.96 3.57
N VAL A 152 13.33 -0.36 2.75
CA VAL A 152 14.71 -0.82 2.56
C VAL A 152 15.52 -0.71 3.84
N ASN A 153 15.44 0.43 4.55
CA ASN A 153 16.15 0.59 5.82
C ASN A 153 15.65 -0.41 6.86
N VAL A 154 14.34 -0.56 6.97
CA VAL A 154 13.71 -1.53 7.85
C VAL A 154 14.18 -2.96 7.54
N PHE A 155 14.23 -3.33 6.26
CA PHE A 155 14.70 -4.65 5.83
C PHE A 155 16.17 -4.90 6.15
N ARG A 156 17.05 -3.93 5.85
CA ARG A 156 18.50 -4.03 6.14
C ARG A 156 18.78 -4.26 7.62
N LEU A 157 18.13 -3.47 8.48
CA LEU A 157 18.28 -3.63 9.92
C LEU A 157 17.85 -5.01 10.39
N LEU A 158 16.69 -5.47 9.92
CA LEU A 158 16.20 -6.77 10.32
C LEU A 158 17.15 -7.89 9.92
N ASN A 159 17.70 -7.83 8.71
CA ASN A 159 18.65 -8.84 8.27
C ASN A 159 19.85 -8.90 9.23
N ASN A 160 20.36 -7.74 9.67
CA ASN A 160 21.48 -7.65 10.61
C ASN A 160 21.13 -8.18 12.02
N ILE A 161 19.97 -7.81 12.58
CA ILE A 161 19.54 -8.28 13.92
C ILE A 161 19.28 -9.78 13.91
N VAL A 162 18.67 -10.29 12.84
CA VAL A 162 18.31 -11.70 12.69
C VAL A 162 19.55 -12.59 12.63
N HIS A 163 20.61 -12.11 11.97
CA HIS A 163 21.87 -12.85 11.93
C HIS A 163 22.54 -12.96 13.31
N SER A 164 22.25 -12.06 14.27
CA SER A 164 22.86 -12.10 15.61
C SER A 164 22.02 -12.84 16.67
N LEU A 165 20.69 -12.92 16.51
CA LEU A 165 19.79 -13.54 17.49
C LEU A 165 19.12 -14.81 16.93
N LYS A 166 19.70 -15.97 17.25
CA LYS A 166 19.29 -17.33 16.82
C LYS A 166 17.86 -17.75 17.23
N SER A 167 17.08 -16.90 17.92
CA SER A 167 15.84 -17.29 18.64
C SER A 167 14.53 -16.64 18.16
N GLN A 168 14.54 -15.65 17.26
CA GLN A 168 13.35 -14.85 16.91
C GLN A 168 12.73 -15.16 15.54
N SER A 169 12.70 -16.42 15.11
CA SER A 169 12.22 -16.82 13.77
C SER A 169 10.76 -16.43 13.51
N MET A 170 9.92 -16.42 14.55
CA MET A 170 8.50 -16.11 14.47
C MET A 170 8.23 -14.61 14.29
N GLN A 171 8.86 -13.75 15.11
CA GLN A 171 8.78 -12.29 14.97
C GLN A 171 9.36 -11.83 13.63
N ARG A 172 10.42 -12.49 13.14
CA ARG A 172 10.99 -12.24 11.82
C ARG A 172 10.00 -12.55 10.69
N GLN A 173 9.34 -13.70 10.74
CA GLN A 173 8.37 -14.10 9.71
C GLN A 173 7.17 -13.15 9.68
N LEU A 174 6.63 -12.78 10.85
CA LEU A 174 5.54 -11.81 10.95
C LEU A 174 5.92 -10.49 10.29
N PHE A 175 7.09 -9.95 10.65
CA PHE A 175 7.50 -8.63 10.22
C PHE A 175 7.97 -8.59 8.76
N TYR A 176 8.64 -9.64 8.26
CA TYR A 176 9.01 -9.77 6.84
C TYR A 176 7.77 -9.92 5.96
N THR A 177 6.80 -10.74 6.38
CA THR A 177 5.50 -10.83 5.71
C THR A 177 4.84 -9.46 5.66
N LEU A 178 4.80 -8.76 6.79
CA LEU A 178 4.21 -7.42 6.89
C LEU A 178 5.02 -6.34 6.14
N LEU A 179 6.24 -6.63 5.69
CA LEU A 179 7.04 -5.75 4.82
C LEU A 179 6.71 -6.04 3.35
N VAL A 180 6.73 -7.32 2.97
CA VAL A 180 6.43 -7.79 1.62
C VAL A 180 5.00 -7.44 1.26
N GLN A 181 4.04 -7.67 2.14
CA GLN A 181 2.65 -7.30 1.94
C GLN A 181 2.52 -5.80 1.66
N VAL A 182 2.98 -4.97 2.58
CA VAL A 182 2.73 -3.52 2.55
C VAL A 182 3.52 -2.84 1.40
N PHE A 183 4.56 -3.49 0.86
CA PHE A 183 5.30 -2.98 -0.30
C PHE A 183 4.84 -3.61 -1.63
N SER A 184 4.88 -4.94 -1.73
CA SER A 184 4.60 -5.66 -2.98
C SER A 184 3.13 -5.62 -3.35
N VAL A 185 2.20 -5.69 -2.40
CA VAL A 185 0.76 -5.73 -2.70
C VAL A 185 0.30 -4.38 -3.27
N PRO A 186 0.58 -3.21 -2.66
CA PRO A 186 0.27 -1.93 -3.29
C PRO A 186 1.03 -1.73 -4.60
N PHE A 187 2.30 -2.14 -4.70
CA PHE A 187 3.08 -1.98 -5.93
C PHE A 187 2.41 -2.69 -7.13
N PHE A 188 2.07 -3.97 -6.99
CA PHE A 188 1.49 -4.76 -8.08
C PHE A 188 0.00 -4.48 -8.32
N LEU A 189 -0.78 -4.20 -7.27
CA LEU A 189 -2.23 -4.05 -7.38
C LEU A 189 -2.71 -2.61 -7.46
N MET A 190 -1.87 -1.63 -7.11
CA MET A 190 -2.26 -0.22 -7.12
C MET A 190 -1.38 0.64 -8.01
N TYR A 191 -0.05 0.54 -7.90
CA TYR A 191 0.86 1.38 -8.70
C TYR A 191 1.02 0.87 -10.14
N LEU A 192 1.21 -0.44 -10.34
CA LEU A 192 1.42 -1.01 -11.66
C LEU A 192 0.22 -0.82 -12.61
N PRO A 193 -1.04 -1.08 -12.19
CA PRO A 193 -2.20 -0.86 -13.08
C PRO A 193 -2.34 0.61 -13.47
N VAL A 194 -2.08 1.55 -12.56
CA VAL A 194 -2.13 2.99 -12.85
C VAL A 194 -1.07 3.39 -13.88
N LEU A 195 0.15 2.89 -13.74
CA LEU A 195 1.21 3.12 -14.73
C LEU A 195 0.83 2.55 -16.11
N LEU A 196 0.26 1.34 -16.15
CA LEU A 196 -0.16 0.71 -17.41
C LEU A 196 -1.33 1.43 -18.10
N VAL A 197 -2.16 2.17 -17.36
CA VAL A 197 -3.28 2.94 -17.94
C VAL A 197 -2.84 4.35 -18.35
N ILE A 198 -2.02 5.02 -17.54
CA ILE A 198 -1.64 6.43 -17.75
C ILE A 198 -0.45 6.58 -18.71
N THR A 199 0.55 5.70 -18.61
CA THR A 199 1.81 5.87 -19.34
C THR A 199 1.72 5.57 -20.84
N PRO A 200 1.07 4.49 -21.31
CA PRO A 200 1.04 4.16 -22.73
C PRO A 200 0.37 5.22 -23.62
N PRO A 201 -0.77 5.84 -23.21
CA PRO A 201 -1.34 6.95 -23.98
C PRO A 201 -0.40 8.16 -24.10
N LEU A 202 0.53 8.38 -23.16
CA LEU A 202 1.53 9.47 -23.27
C LEU A 202 2.48 9.26 -24.46
N PHE A 203 2.74 8.01 -24.86
CA PHE A 203 3.66 7.67 -25.94
C PHE A 203 2.95 7.35 -27.27
N HIS A 204 1.67 7.70 -27.41
CA HIS A 204 0.81 7.26 -28.54
C HIS A 204 0.69 5.73 -28.66
N ILE A 205 0.91 4.98 -27.58
CA ILE A 205 0.76 3.54 -27.59
C ILE A 205 -0.69 3.21 -27.19
N SER A 206 -1.45 2.66 -28.13
CA SER A 206 -2.78 2.12 -27.87
C SER A 206 -2.65 0.71 -27.28
N LEU A 207 -2.77 0.59 -25.96
CA LEU A 207 -2.98 -0.70 -25.33
C LEU A 207 -4.48 -1.00 -25.25
N ASN A 208 -4.91 -2.10 -25.85
CA ASN A 208 -6.27 -2.64 -25.69
C ASN A 208 -6.42 -3.34 -24.33
N LEU A 209 -6.26 -2.58 -23.24
CA LEU A 209 -6.51 -3.08 -21.89
C LEU A 209 -8.02 -3.07 -21.60
N PRO A 210 -8.54 -4.06 -20.84
CA PRO A 210 -9.92 -4.02 -20.38
C PRO A 210 -10.21 -2.73 -19.61
N PHE A 211 -11.30 -2.04 -19.94
CA PHE A 211 -11.70 -0.78 -19.29
C PHE A 211 -11.84 -0.90 -17.77
N HIS A 212 -12.19 -2.09 -17.28
CA HIS A 212 -12.38 -2.39 -15.86
C HIS A 212 -11.11 -2.78 -15.11
N LEU A 213 -9.99 -2.98 -15.80
CA LEU A 213 -8.79 -3.59 -15.24
C LEU A 213 -8.33 -2.90 -13.95
N MET A 214 -8.24 -1.57 -13.97
CA MET A 214 -7.81 -0.79 -12.80
C MET A 214 -8.78 -0.95 -11.62
N SER A 215 -10.09 -0.91 -11.88
CA SER A 215 -11.11 -1.08 -10.85
C SER A 215 -11.05 -2.49 -10.24
N SER A 216 -10.86 -3.53 -11.05
CA SER A 216 -10.72 -4.91 -10.58
C SER A 216 -9.53 -5.08 -9.65
N PHE A 217 -8.35 -4.53 -10.00
CA PHE A 217 -7.17 -4.60 -9.14
C PHE A 217 -7.37 -3.84 -7.82
N PHE A 218 -8.03 -2.68 -7.85
CA PHE A 218 -8.31 -1.89 -6.65
C PHE A 218 -9.28 -2.60 -5.71
N VAL A 219 -10.28 -3.31 -6.23
CA VAL A 219 -11.21 -4.11 -5.42
C VAL A 219 -10.51 -5.35 -4.84
N ALA A 220 -9.58 -5.95 -5.59
CA ALA A 220 -8.81 -7.11 -5.13
C ALA A 220 -7.76 -6.76 -4.07
N PHE A 221 -7.30 -5.49 -4.02
CA PHE A 221 -6.23 -5.06 -3.12
C PHE A 221 -6.48 -5.42 -1.64
N PRO A 222 -7.59 -5.02 -0.99
CA PRO A 222 -7.81 -5.33 0.42
C PRO A 222 -7.90 -6.83 0.70
N PHE A 223 -8.48 -7.60 -0.23
CA PHE A 223 -8.59 -9.05 -0.12
C PHE A 223 -7.22 -9.72 -0.15
N LEU A 224 -6.38 -9.36 -1.14
CA LEU A 224 -5.04 -9.91 -1.28
C LEU A 224 -4.12 -9.45 -0.14
N ASP A 225 -4.27 -8.22 0.34
CA ASP A 225 -3.56 -7.69 1.50
C ASP A 225 -3.80 -8.56 2.75
N ALA A 226 -5.07 -8.87 3.05
CA ALA A 226 -5.46 -9.75 4.15
C ALA A 226 -4.98 -11.20 3.93
N LEU A 227 -5.05 -11.70 2.70
CA LEU A 227 -4.63 -13.07 2.38
C LEU A 227 -3.12 -13.27 2.57
N VAL A 228 -2.30 -12.28 2.15
CA VAL A 228 -0.84 -12.33 2.32
C VAL A 228 -0.46 -12.33 3.82
N ILE A 229 -1.17 -11.58 4.67
CA ILE A 229 -0.99 -11.67 6.13
C ILE A 229 -1.28 -13.09 6.61
N LEU A 230 -2.47 -13.60 6.26
CA LEU A 230 -2.98 -14.87 6.75
C LEU A 230 -2.04 -16.04 6.39
N ILE A 231 -1.50 -16.02 5.17
CA ILE A 231 -0.60 -17.06 4.66
C ILE A 231 0.87 -16.81 5.07
N GLY A 232 1.34 -15.57 5.16
CA GLY A 232 2.75 -15.32 5.44
C GLY A 232 3.13 -15.49 6.92
N VAL A 233 2.18 -15.26 7.84
CA VAL A 233 2.40 -15.41 9.28
C VAL A 233 2.15 -16.85 9.72
N ARG A 234 3.18 -17.54 10.24
CA ARG A 234 3.08 -18.94 10.70
C ARG A 234 1.95 -19.15 11.70
N ASP A 235 1.81 -18.26 12.69
CA ASP A 235 0.78 -18.40 13.73
C ASP A 235 -0.63 -18.29 13.16
N TYR A 236 -0.84 -17.38 12.20
CA TYR A 236 -2.12 -17.21 11.52
C TYR A 236 -2.46 -18.40 10.62
N ARG A 237 -1.48 -18.94 9.88
CA ARG A 237 -1.67 -20.20 9.14
C ARG A 237 -2.04 -21.36 10.06
N MET A 238 -1.36 -21.49 11.19
CA MET A 238 -1.62 -22.57 12.14
C MET A 238 -3.01 -22.44 12.78
N ALA A 239 -3.43 -21.21 13.09
CA ALA A 239 -4.80 -20.93 13.51
C ALA A 239 -5.82 -21.28 12.42
N LEU A 240 -5.55 -20.89 11.17
CA LEU A 240 -6.40 -21.20 10.02
C LEU A 240 -6.57 -22.72 9.82
N PHE A 241 -5.48 -23.50 9.86
CA PHE A 241 -5.56 -24.95 9.73
C PHE A 241 -6.36 -25.60 10.86
N ARG A 242 -6.27 -25.07 12.09
CA ARG A 242 -7.10 -25.52 13.22
C ARG A 242 -8.58 -25.19 13.01
N VAL A 243 -8.91 -24.01 12.49
CA VAL A 243 -10.29 -23.57 12.22
C VAL A 243 -10.90 -24.37 11.06
N VAL A 244 -10.13 -24.62 10.00
CA VAL A 244 -10.59 -25.32 8.79
C VAL A 244 -10.47 -26.85 8.92
N ARG A 245 -10.02 -27.36 10.09
CA ARG A 245 -9.78 -28.80 10.36
C ARG A 245 -8.89 -29.51 9.33
N ILE A 246 -7.96 -28.78 8.73
CA ILE A 246 -6.96 -29.36 7.83
C ILE A 246 -5.83 -29.93 8.69
N SER A 247 -5.48 -31.20 8.49
CA SER A 247 -4.41 -31.88 9.23
C SER A 247 -3.10 -31.08 9.18
N VAL A 248 -2.58 -30.74 10.35
CA VAL A 248 -1.31 -30.01 10.48
C VAL A 248 -0.15 -30.90 10.01
N PRO A 249 0.72 -30.47 9.09
CA PRO A 249 1.89 -31.24 8.67
C PRO A 249 2.84 -31.51 9.85
N SER A 250 3.26 -32.76 10.01
CA SER A 250 4.00 -33.29 11.17
C SER A 250 5.37 -32.63 11.44
N ASP A 251 5.97 -31.96 10.45
CA ASP A 251 7.26 -31.24 10.61
C ASP A 251 7.18 -30.04 11.57
N VAL A 252 5.99 -29.54 11.85
CA VAL A 252 5.78 -28.36 12.71
C VAL A 252 5.72 -28.74 14.20
N MET A 253 5.44 -30.01 14.52
CA MET A 253 5.19 -30.47 15.90
C MET A 253 6.46 -30.88 16.65
N GLY A 254 7.55 -31.19 15.94
CA GLY A 254 8.81 -31.66 16.53
C GLY A 254 9.62 -30.63 17.33
N GLN A 255 9.35 -29.33 17.16
CA GLN A 255 10.11 -28.27 17.85
C GLN A 255 9.57 -27.88 19.22
N THR A 256 8.29 -28.12 19.52
CA THR A 256 7.69 -27.68 20.79
C THR A 256 7.87 -28.70 21.92
N THR A 257 8.02 -29.98 21.59
CA THR A 257 8.06 -31.05 22.63
C THR A 257 9.48 -31.35 23.13
N THR A 258 10.53 -31.03 22.36
CA THR A 258 11.91 -31.44 22.71
C THR A 258 12.68 -30.45 23.59
N SER A 259 12.24 -29.19 23.73
CA SER A 259 12.94 -28.20 24.58
C SER A 259 12.61 -28.31 26.07
N ASN A 260 11.47 -28.93 26.44
CA ASN A 260 11.00 -28.96 27.84
C ASN A 260 11.38 -30.25 28.59
N LEU A 261 12.08 -31.19 27.94
CA LEU A 261 12.43 -32.50 28.52
C LEU A 261 13.92 -32.67 28.85
N ARG A 262 14.76 -31.64 28.64
CA ARG A 262 16.23 -31.73 28.85
C ARG A 262 16.78 -31.02 30.09
N THR A 263 15.93 -30.50 30.99
CA THR A 263 16.40 -29.75 32.18
C THR A 263 15.87 -30.27 33.53
N ALA A 264 15.37 -31.51 33.59
CA ALA A 264 15.03 -32.13 34.86
C ALA A 264 16.13 -33.13 35.27
N ASP A 265 17.23 -32.60 35.82
CA ASP A 265 18.14 -33.44 36.62
C ASP A 265 17.43 -33.81 37.93
N PRO A 266 17.50 -35.09 38.37
CA PRO A 266 16.88 -35.51 39.62
C PRO A 266 17.63 -34.94 40.84
N PRO A 267 16.92 -34.65 41.95
CA PRO A 267 17.53 -34.08 43.15
C PRO A 267 18.46 -35.09 43.87
N PRO A 268 19.48 -34.61 44.60
CA PRO A 268 20.42 -35.48 45.29
C PRO A 268 19.75 -36.15 46.49
N VAL A 269 19.92 -37.47 46.59
CA VAL A 269 19.46 -38.29 47.72
C VAL A 269 20.39 -38.04 48.91
N SER A 270 19.87 -37.44 49.97
CA SER A 270 20.55 -37.34 51.27
C SER A 270 20.51 -38.69 51.98
N SER A 271 21.66 -39.36 52.08
CA SER A 271 21.83 -40.54 52.93
C SER A 271 21.91 -40.11 54.39
N ILE A 272 20.90 -40.46 55.18
CA ILE A 272 20.95 -40.51 56.64
C ILE A 272 21.54 -41.87 57.02
N ASN A 273 22.79 -41.86 57.50
CA ASN A 273 23.35 -42.63 58.62
C ASN A 273 24.88 -42.56 58.57
#